data_AF-A0A925YFP5-F1
#
_entry.id   AF-A0A925YFP5-F1
#
_cell.length_a   1.000
_cell.length_b   1.000
_cell.length_c   1.000
_cell.angle_alpha   90.00
_cell.angle_beta   90.00
_cell.angle_gamma   90.00
#
_symmetry.space_group_name_H-M   'P 1'
#
loop_
_entity.id
_entity.type
_entity.pdbx_description
1 polymer ?
#
loop_
_entity_poly.entity_id
_entity_poly.type
_entity_poly.pdbx_seq_one_letter_code
_entity_poly.pdbx_strand_id
1 'polypeptide(L)'
;MTTKSVPTNTQTERRSGFAPSTSRSSALSEIALYVGRVRQFQRRDWVVYVAWVGLMLGLCFSTAGFVWVGRRASALLPPEAYLVPFGSIIFTLAIALDTIGHRTIYKEALRGGEALVHHIIIVAGISSCVLLCAAYSGGATYAVPALVLTILSFIYSLVDEVMHWRRYLSAKSDVVEMWSHVFILIGHGIMMAGWWLWYWRGYHGVAETLAALTKAMSGGTP
;
A
#
# COMPACT_ATOMS: atom_id res chain seq x y z
N MET A 1 23.70 -29.51 -58.44
CA MET A 1 24.20 -29.27 -57.08
C MET A 1 24.66 -27.82 -57.03
N THR A 2 23.86 -26.93 -56.45
CA THR A 2 24.09 -25.49 -56.50
C THR A 2 24.12 -24.98 -55.07
N THR A 3 25.31 -24.66 -54.58
CA THR A 3 25.57 -24.14 -53.24
C THR A 3 25.13 -22.68 -53.18
N LYS A 4 24.06 -22.40 -52.42
CA LYS A 4 23.66 -21.03 -52.07
C LYS A 4 24.51 -20.56 -50.89
N SER A 5 25.35 -19.56 -51.12
CA SER A 5 26.06 -18.82 -50.09
C SER A 5 25.08 -17.94 -49.30
N VAL A 6 25.11 -18.07 -47.97
CA VAL A 6 24.35 -17.24 -47.03
C VAL A 6 25.19 -16.01 -46.70
N PRO A 7 24.67 -14.78 -46.83
CA PRO A 7 25.41 -13.58 -46.46
C PRO A 7 25.39 -13.42 -44.93
N THR A 8 26.58 -13.47 -44.33
CA THR A 8 26.82 -13.14 -42.92
C THR A 8 26.70 -11.63 -42.75
N ASN A 9 25.58 -11.17 -42.22
CA ASN A 9 25.32 -9.75 -41.97
C ASN A 9 25.84 -9.39 -40.55
N THR A 10 27.12 -9.05 -40.46
CA THR A 10 27.76 -8.55 -39.24
C THR A 10 27.44 -7.07 -39.05
N GLN A 11 26.18 -6.76 -38.72
CA GLN A 11 25.85 -5.46 -38.12
C GLN A 11 26.16 -5.53 -36.63
N THR A 12 27.39 -5.15 -36.31
CA THR A 12 27.80 -4.72 -34.99
C THR A 12 27.04 -3.44 -34.65
N GLU A 13 25.80 -3.57 -34.15
CA GLU A 13 25.09 -2.47 -33.50
C GLU A 13 25.95 -1.98 -32.34
N ARG A 14 26.65 -0.85 -32.57
CA ARG A 14 27.10 0.02 -31.49
C ARG A 14 25.84 0.39 -30.71
N ARG A 15 25.60 -0.35 -29.61
CA ARG A 15 24.79 0.12 -28.49
C ARG A 15 25.40 1.45 -28.07
N SER A 16 24.87 2.54 -28.61
CA SER A 16 25.12 3.88 -28.14
C SER A 16 24.73 3.87 -26.68
N GLY A 17 25.75 3.78 -25.83
CA GLY A 17 25.60 3.87 -24.39
C GLY A 17 24.74 5.10 -24.14
N PHE A 18 23.56 4.86 -23.59
CA PHE A 18 22.72 5.88 -23.02
C PHE A 18 23.51 6.41 -21.82
N ALA A 19 24.45 7.31 -22.08
CA ALA A 19 25.10 8.08 -21.03
C ALA A 19 23.95 8.84 -20.37
N PRO A 20 23.65 8.57 -19.09
CA PRO A 20 22.57 9.27 -18.42
C PRO A 20 22.92 10.76 -18.45
N SER A 21 22.15 11.54 -19.21
CA SER A 21 22.28 12.99 -19.23
C SER A 21 21.99 13.47 -17.82
N THR A 22 23.04 13.90 -17.11
CA THR A 22 23.05 14.36 -15.72
C THR A 22 22.40 15.73 -15.55
N SER A 23 21.21 15.94 -16.14
CA SER A 23 20.30 16.96 -15.64
C SER A 23 19.86 16.48 -14.26
N ARG A 24 20.47 17.01 -13.20
CA ARG A 24 20.03 16.77 -11.81
C ARG A 24 18.66 17.42 -11.63
N SER A 25 17.60 16.75 -12.09
CA SER A 25 16.27 17.00 -11.57
C SER A 25 16.34 16.84 -10.06
N SER A 26 15.83 17.82 -9.32
CA SER A 26 15.65 17.63 -7.87
C SER A 26 14.63 16.51 -7.66
N ALA A 27 14.77 15.74 -6.57
CA ALA A 27 13.79 14.70 -6.23
C ALA A 27 12.35 15.26 -6.18
N LEU A 28 12.19 16.51 -5.75
CA LEU A 28 10.91 17.22 -5.77
C LEU A 28 10.37 17.45 -7.20
N SER A 29 11.24 17.73 -8.17
CA SER A 29 10.85 17.87 -9.58
C SER A 29 10.37 16.53 -10.14
N GLU A 30 11.04 15.42 -9.81
CA GLU A 30 10.64 14.07 -10.23
C GLU A 30 9.28 13.68 -9.65
N ILE A 31 9.07 13.92 -8.35
CA ILE A 31 7.77 13.70 -7.69
C ILE A 31 6.69 14.58 -8.35
N ALA A 32 6.97 15.87 -8.58
CA ALA A 32 6.00 16.78 -9.19
C ALA A 32 5.62 16.35 -10.62
N LEU A 33 6.61 15.91 -11.43
CA LEU A 33 6.37 15.34 -12.75
C LEU A 33 5.53 14.07 -12.67
N TYR A 34 5.87 13.17 -11.74
CA TYR A 34 5.16 11.92 -11.51
C TYR A 34 3.70 12.15 -11.13
N VAL A 35 3.44 13.02 -10.14
CA VAL A 35 2.08 13.41 -9.71
C VAL A 35 1.33 14.13 -10.84
N GLY A 36 2.02 14.95 -11.64
CA GLY A 36 1.44 15.64 -12.79
C GLY A 36 0.82 14.70 -13.83
N ARG A 37 1.23 13.43 -13.87
CA ARG A 37 0.65 12.39 -14.74
C ARG A 37 -0.80 12.06 -14.39
N VAL A 38 -1.31 12.46 -13.22
CA VAL A 38 -2.75 12.35 -12.90
C VAL A 38 -3.64 13.03 -13.95
N ARG A 39 -3.13 14.04 -14.66
CA ARG A 39 -3.82 14.71 -15.78
C ARG A 39 -4.07 13.78 -16.99
N GLN A 40 -3.39 12.64 -17.06
CA GLN A 40 -3.55 11.62 -18.10
C GLN A 40 -4.65 10.61 -17.75
N PHE A 41 -5.25 10.70 -16.56
CA PHE A 41 -6.29 9.77 -16.14
C PHE A 41 -7.53 9.90 -17.02
N GLN A 42 -8.04 8.74 -17.46
CA GLN A 42 -9.38 8.65 -18.02
C GLN A 42 -10.42 8.55 -16.90
N ARG A 43 -11.70 8.70 -17.24
CA ARG A 43 -12.80 8.57 -16.26
C ARG A 43 -12.73 7.25 -15.47
N ARG A 44 -12.39 6.14 -16.14
CA ARG A 44 -12.22 4.83 -15.49
C ARG A 44 -11.05 4.84 -14.49
N ASP A 45 -9.94 5.49 -14.84
CA ASP A 45 -8.78 5.59 -13.97
C ASP A 45 -9.13 6.39 -12.70
N TRP A 46 -9.88 7.49 -12.85
CA TRP A 46 -10.40 8.28 -11.73
C TRP A 46 -11.31 7.50 -10.79
N VAL A 47 -12.27 6.75 -11.33
CA VAL A 47 -13.18 5.92 -10.51
C VAL A 47 -12.37 4.95 -9.66
N VAL A 48 -11.41 4.26 -10.27
CA VAL A 48 -10.59 3.27 -9.56
C VAL A 48 -9.66 3.95 -8.56
N TYR A 49 -9.05 5.09 -8.91
CA TYR A 49 -8.21 5.86 -8.01
C TYR A 49 -8.96 6.34 -6.78
N VAL A 50 -10.13 6.98 -6.97
CA VAL A 50 -10.97 7.48 -5.88
C VAL A 50 -11.49 6.34 -5.01
N ALA A 51 -11.88 5.21 -5.60
CA ALA A 51 -12.31 4.05 -4.83
C ALA A 51 -11.19 3.52 -3.93
N TRP A 52 -9.98 3.32 -4.46
CA TRP A 52 -8.87 2.77 -3.69
C TRP A 52 -8.28 3.76 -2.70
N VAL A 53 -7.93 4.96 -3.13
CA VAL A 53 -7.39 5.99 -2.25
C VAL A 53 -8.44 6.40 -1.21
N GLY A 54 -9.71 6.48 -1.60
CA GLY A 54 -10.82 6.72 -0.68
C GLY A 54 -10.98 5.63 0.38
N LEU A 55 -10.83 4.35 0.01
CA LEU A 55 -10.83 3.24 0.97
C LEU A 55 -9.68 3.38 1.98
N MET A 56 -8.47 3.69 1.49
CA MET A 56 -7.29 3.88 2.34
C MET A 56 -7.40 5.11 3.26
N LEU A 57 -7.96 6.20 2.77
CA LEU A 57 -8.31 7.36 3.58
C LEU A 57 -9.37 7.01 4.63
N GLY A 58 -10.37 6.19 4.29
CA GLY A 58 -11.34 5.66 5.23
C GLY A 58 -10.68 4.88 6.37
N LEU A 59 -9.69 4.04 6.07
CA LEU A 59 -8.89 3.34 7.08
C LEU A 59 -8.11 4.33 7.96
N CYS A 60 -7.48 5.35 7.38
CA CYS A 60 -6.77 6.39 8.14
C CYS A 60 -7.69 7.14 9.09
N PHE A 61 -8.82 7.65 8.58
CA PHE A 61 -9.74 8.46 9.37
C PHE A 61 -10.47 7.62 10.43
N SER A 62 -10.82 6.37 10.13
CA SER A 62 -11.46 5.49 11.12
C SER A 62 -10.51 5.13 12.25
N THR A 63 -9.27 4.73 11.95
CA THR A 63 -8.28 4.37 12.98
C THR A 63 -7.80 5.58 13.76
N ALA A 64 -7.48 6.70 13.10
CA ALA A 64 -7.06 7.93 13.77
C ALA A 64 -8.21 8.54 14.58
N GLY A 65 -9.43 8.53 14.04
CA GLY A 65 -10.64 8.97 14.72
C GLY A 65 -10.92 8.14 15.97
N PHE A 66 -10.82 6.80 15.88
CA PHE A 66 -10.97 5.92 17.03
C PHE A 66 -9.97 6.24 18.13
N VAL A 67 -8.68 6.33 17.81
CA VAL A 67 -7.62 6.68 18.77
C VAL A 67 -7.86 8.07 19.35
N TRP A 68 -8.27 9.04 18.54
CA TRP A 68 -8.57 10.39 18.98
C TRP A 68 -9.74 10.45 19.97
N VAL A 69 -10.84 9.74 19.68
CA VAL A 69 -11.99 9.63 20.58
C VAL A 69 -11.58 8.95 21.88
N GLY A 70 -10.84 7.84 21.82
CA GLY A 70 -10.37 7.15 23.01
C GLY A 70 -9.49 8.03 23.89
N ARG A 71 -8.57 8.78 23.28
CA ARG A 71 -7.74 9.76 24.01
C ARG A 71 -8.58 10.87 24.66
N ARG A 72 -9.61 11.37 23.98
CA ARG A 72 -10.55 12.37 24.54
C ARG A 72 -11.40 11.81 25.68
N ALA A 73 -11.70 10.51 25.66
CA ALA A 73 -12.45 9.80 26.68
C ALA A 73 -11.57 9.27 27.83
N SER A 74 -10.29 9.64 27.88
CA SER A 74 -9.31 9.13 28.86
C SER A 74 -9.18 7.60 28.86
N ALA A 75 -9.44 6.96 27.71
CA ALA A 75 -9.21 5.52 27.53
C ALA A 75 -7.70 5.22 27.66
N LEU A 76 -7.36 4.09 28.28
CA LEU A 76 -5.99 3.64 28.48
C LEU A 76 -5.41 3.04 27.19
N LEU A 77 -5.25 3.88 26.16
CA LEU A 77 -4.68 3.47 24.88
C LEU A 77 -3.16 3.30 25.00
N PRO A 78 -2.63 2.09 24.78
CA PRO A 78 -1.18 1.88 24.81
C PRO A 78 -0.52 2.50 23.57
N PRO A 79 0.80 2.79 23.59
CA PRO A 79 1.51 3.41 22.47
C PRO A 79 1.30 2.71 21.12
N GLU A 80 1.14 1.39 21.12
CA GLU A 80 0.96 0.56 19.92
C GLU A 80 -0.36 0.84 19.20
N ALA A 81 -1.39 1.31 19.91
CA ALA A 81 -2.64 1.75 19.29
C ALA A 81 -2.43 2.92 18.32
N TYR A 82 -1.43 3.78 18.59
CA TYR A 82 -1.09 4.93 17.73
C TYR A 82 -0.28 4.53 16.49
N LEU A 83 0.35 3.35 16.50
CA LEU A 83 1.08 2.84 15.35
C LEU A 83 0.14 2.45 14.21
N VAL A 84 -1.10 2.07 14.51
CA VAL A 84 -2.12 1.73 13.50
C VAL A 84 -2.41 2.92 12.57
N PRO A 85 -2.89 4.09 13.06
CA PRO A 85 -3.12 5.24 12.18
C PRO A 85 -1.83 5.82 11.59
N PHE A 86 -0.71 5.74 12.31
CA PHE A 86 0.57 6.22 11.78
C PHE A 86 1.04 5.40 10.58
N GLY A 87 1.03 4.07 10.69
CA GLY A 87 1.35 3.17 9.59
C GLY A 87 0.37 3.31 8.44
N SER A 88 -0.93 3.45 8.72
CA SER A 88 -1.95 3.63 7.68
C SER A 88 -1.76 4.93 6.89
N ILE A 89 -1.32 6.02 7.51
CA ILE A 89 -1.04 7.28 6.82
C ILE A 89 0.13 7.11 5.85
N ILE A 90 1.24 6.52 6.30
CA ILE A 90 2.41 6.23 5.45
C ILE A 90 1.98 5.37 4.27
N PHE A 91 1.26 4.27 4.54
CA PHE A 91 0.75 3.34 3.55
C PHE A 91 -0.16 4.02 2.52
N THR A 92 -1.09 4.86 2.99
CA THR A 92 -2.07 5.57 2.13
C THR A 92 -1.39 6.55 1.19
N LEU A 93 -0.44 7.34 1.69
CA LEU A 93 0.31 8.29 0.86
C LEU A 93 1.12 7.55 -0.21
N ALA A 94 1.75 6.44 0.17
CA ALA A 94 2.56 5.65 -0.74
C ALA A 94 1.70 4.96 -1.83
N ILE A 95 0.57 4.33 -1.47
CA ILE A 95 -0.40 3.78 -2.44
C ILE A 95 -0.96 4.87 -3.34
N ALA A 96 -1.25 6.06 -2.81
CA ALA A 96 -1.80 7.15 -3.61
C ALA A 96 -0.83 7.60 -4.71
N LEU A 97 0.49 7.55 -4.46
CA LEU A 97 1.50 7.79 -5.47
C LEU A 97 1.63 6.59 -6.42
N ASP A 98 1.84 5.38 -5.90
CA ASP A 98 1.96 4.15 -6.71
C ASP A 98 0.81 4.01 -7.73
N THR A 99 -0.43 4.23 -7.28
CA THR A 99 -1.62 4.13 -8.12
C THR A 99 -1.58 5.08 -9.32
N ILE A 100 -0.91 6.24 -9.23
CA ILE A 100 -0.73 7.15 -10.37
C ILE A 100 0.10 6.46 -11.47
N GLY A 101 1.18 5.77 -11.12
CA GLY A 101 2.02 5.02 -12.07
C GLY A 101 1.25 3.88 -12.72
N HIS A 102 0.56 3.07 -11.91
CA HIS A 102 -0.29 1.97 -12.34
C HIS A 102 -1.41 2.40 -13.31
N ARG A 103 -1.90 3.64 -13.17
CA ARG A 103 -2.95 4.22 -14.02
C ARG A 103 -2.40 5.05 -15.17
N THR A 104 -1.10 5.11 -15.38
CA THR A 104 -0.50 5.87 -16.48
C THR A 104 0.50 5.02 -17.27
N ILE A 105 1.71 4.82 -16.73
CA ILE A 105 2.85 4.28 -17.48
C ILE A 105 2.95 2.75 -17.37
N TYR A 106 2.42 2.16 -16.30
CA TYR A 106 2.61 0.73 -16.02
C TYR A 106 1.41 -0.15 -16.39
N LYS A 107 0.44 0.38 -17.16
CA LYS A 107 -0.80 -0.34 -17.53
C LYS A 107 -0.54 -1.69 -18.21
N GLU A 108 0.49 -1.77 -19.04
CA GLU A 108 0.82 -3.01 -19.77
C GLU A 108 1.54 -4.02 -18.88
N ALA A 109 2.42 -3.57 -17.98
CA ALA A 109 3.11 -4.43 -17.03
C ALA A 109 2.11 -5.14 -16.08
N LEU A 110 1.08 -4.42 -15.63
CA LEU A 110 0.04 -4.95 -14.76
C LEU A 110 -0.76 -6.10 -15.36
N ARG A 111 -0.82 -6.21 -16.70
CA ARG A 111 -1.48 -7.33 -17.40
C ARG A 111 -0.70 -8.65 -17.28
N GLY A 112 0.56 -8.60 -16.85
CA GLY A 112 1.46 -9.76 -16.70
C GLY A 112 1.30 -10.57 -15.40
N GLY A 113 0.17 -10.45 -14.71
CA GLY A 113 -0.13 -11.20 -13.47
C GLY A 113 0.06 -10.40 -12.16
N GLU A 114 0.72 -9.25 -12.21
CA GLU A 114 0.90 -8.33 -11.07
C GLU A 114 -0.45 -7.89 -10.49
N ALA A 115 -1.44 -7.63 -11.35
CA ALA A 115 -2.79 -7.30 -10.90
C ALA A 115 -3.42 -8.40 -10.03
N LEU A 116 -3.14 -9.68 -10.28
CA LEU A 116 -3.65 -10.78 -9.45
C LEU A 116 -2.99 -10.76 -8.07
N VAL A 117 -1.67 -10.58 -8.03
CA VAL A 117 -0.90 -10.47 -6.78
C VAL A 117 -1.43 -9.30 -5.93
N HIS A 118 -1.67 -8.12 -6.54
CA HIS A 118 -2.25 -6.99 -5.85
C HIS A 118 -3.63 -7.31 -5.24
N HIS A 119 -4.52 -7.95 -6.01
CA HIS A 119 -5.84 -8.31 -5.48
C HIS A 119 -5.74 -9.29 -4.30
N ILE A 120 -4.81 -10.25 -4.33
CA ILE A 120 -4.59 -11.17 -3.21
C ILE A 120 -4.11 -10.41 -1.97
N ILE A 121 -3.13 -9.51 -2.10
CA ILE A 121 -2.63 -8.68 -1.00
C ILE A 121 -3.77 -7.85 -0.39
N ILE A 122 -4.57 -7.21 -1.24
CA ILE A 122 -5.69 -6.37 -0.82
C ILE A 122 -6.72 -7.18 -0.04
N VAL A 123 -7.15 -8.33 -0.59
CA VAL A 123 -8.15 -9.18 0.07
C VAL A 123 -7.61 -9.70 1.40
N ALA A 124 -6.35 -10.15 1.43
CA ALA A 124 -5.72 -10.64 2.66
C ALA A 124 -5.59 -9.54 3.72
N GLY A 125 -5.14 -8.34 3.33
CA GLY A 125 -4.97 -7.19 4.23
C GLY A 125 -6.30 -6.64 4.76
N ILE A 126 -7.32 -6.48 3.91
CA ILE A 126 -8.64 -6.00 4.38
C ILE A 126 -9.27 -7.04 5.31
N SER A 127 -9.24 -8.32 4.91
CA SER A 127 -9.84 -9.38 5.70
C SER A 127 -9.14 -9.56 7.04
N SER A 128 -7.81 -9.43 7.11
CA SER A 128 -7.07 -9.49 8.37
C SER A 128 -7.43 -8.35 9.31
N CYS A 129 -7.56 -7.12 8.81
CA CYS A 129 -8.01 -5.97 9.61
C CYS A 129 -9.43 -6.17 10.17
N VAL A 130 -10.37 -6.63 9.34
CA VAL A 130 -11.75 -6.92 9.78
C VAL A 130 -11.78 -8.01 10.85
N LEU A 131 -11.00 -9.08 10.67
CA LEU A 131 -10.92 -10.17 11.63
C LEU A 131 -10.21 -9.76 12.93
N LEU A 132 -9.21 -8.86 12.87
CA LEU A 132 -8.60 -8.28 14.05
C LEU A 132 -9.62 -7.44 14.85
N CYS A 133 -10.46 -6.65 14.20
CA CYS A 133 -11.59 -6.00 14.88
C CYS A 133 -12.51 -7.03 15.56
N ALA A 134 -12.88 -8.10 14.85
CA ALA A 134 -13.74 -9.16 15.39
C ALA A 134 -13.08 -9.95 16.54
N ALA A 135 -11.75 -10.02 16.56
CA ALA A 135 -10.99 -10.69 17.62
C ALA A 135 -11.13 -10.00 18.98
N TYR A 136 -11.56 -8.74 19.04
CA TYR A 136 -11.86 -8.07 20.30
C TYR A 136 -12.89 -8.82 21.14
N SER A 137 -13.99 -9.28 20.52
CA SER A 137 -15.04 -10.03 21.21
C SER A 137 -14.92 -11.54 21.06
N GLY A 138 -14.40 -12.03 19.93
CA GLY A 138 -14.33 -13.47 19.65
C GLY A 138 -12.96 -14.11 19.84
N GLY A 139 -11.97 -13.36 20.29
CA GLY A 139 -10.64 -13.86 20.66
C GLY A 139 -9.97 -14.67 19.56
N ALA A 140 -9.45 -15.85 19.95
CA ALA A 140 -8.64 -16.70 19.09
C ALA A 140 -9.36 -17.16 17.80
N THR A 141 -10.68 -17.34 17.83
CA THR A 141 -11.47 -17.79 16.67
C THR A 141 -11.32 -16.84 15.47
N TYR A 142 -11.21 -15.54 15.72
CA TYR A 142 -10.97 -14.56 14.66
C TYR A 142 -9.49 -14.18 14.54
N ALA A 143 -8.74 -14.18 15.64
CA ALA A 143 -7.33 -13.83 15.62
C ALA A 143 -6.50 -14.81 14.78
N VAL A 144 -6.71 -16.13 14.89
CA VAL A 144 -5.91 -17.10 14.13
C VAL A 144 -6.07 -16.91 12.60
N PRO A 145 -7.28 -16.85 12.03
CA PRO A 145 -7.45 -16.50 10.63
C PRO A 145 -6.87 -15.13 10.26
N ALA A 146 -7.01 -14.12 11.13
CA ALA A 146 -6.42 -12.80 10.91
C ALA A 146 -4.89 -12.87 10.79
N LEU A 147 -4.24 -13.70 11.62
CA LEU A 147 -2.78 -13.86 11.63
C LEU A 147 -2.31 -14.52 10.34
N VAL A 148 -2.99 -15.59 9.91
CA VAL A 148 -2.69 -16.26 8.64
C VAL A 148 -2.79 -15.29 7.47
N LEU A 149 -3.88 -14.51 7.41
CA LEU A 149 -4.08 -13.54 6.34
C LEU A 149 -3.08 -12.37 6.41
N THR A 150 -2.70 -11.93 7.61
CA THR A 150 -1.61 -10.95 7.79
C THR A 150 -0.31 -11.49 7.22
N ILE A 151 0.09 -12.72 7.58
CA ILE A 151 1.31 -13.35 7.09
C ILE A 151 1.28 -13.50 5.56
N LEU A 152 0.15 -13.98 5.01
CA LEU A 152 -0.03 -14.07 3.56
C LEU A 152 0.10 -12.73 2.87
N SER A 153 -0.47 -11.66 3.45
CA SER A 153 -0.34 -10.32 2.88
C SER A 153 1.12 -9.86 2.80
N PHE A 154 1.96 -10.15 3.82
CA PHE A 154 3.40 -9.88 3.74
C PHE A 154 4.12 -10.74 2.71
N ILE A 155 3.83 -12.05 2.63
CA ILE A 155 4.43 -12.93 1.64
C ILE A 155 4.15 -12.41 0.23
N TYR A 156 2.89 -12.10 -0.07
CA TYR A 156 2.54 -11.59 -1.39
C TYR A 156 3.08 -10.17 -1.62
N SER A 157 3.20 -9.30 -0.61
CA SER A 157 3.90 -8.02 -0.73
C SER A 157 5.38 -8.19 -1.08
N LEU A 158 6.06 -9.23 -0.58
CA LEU A 158 7.45 -9.52 -0.97
C LEU A 158 7.54 -10.03 -2.42
N VAL A 159 6.59 -10.86 -2.85
CA VAL A 159 6.50 -11.30 -4.25
C VAL A 159 6.30 -10.09 -5.16
N ASP A 160 5.39 -9.20 -4.78
CA ASP A 160 5.12 -7.95 -5.49
C ASP A 160 6.38 -7.07 -5.58
N GLU A 161 7.07 -6.87 -4.46
CA GLU A 161 8.34 -6.15 -4.39
C GLU A 161 9.38 -6.69 -5.38
N VAL A 162 9.53 -8.03 -5.46
CA VAL A 162 10.43 -8.67 -6.43
C VAL A 162 10.03 -8.35 -7.88
N MET A 163 8.72 -8.32 -8.18
CA MET A 163 8.23 -7.96 -9.52
C MET A 163 8.58 -6.50 -9.85
N HIS A 164 8.40 -5.58 -8.90
CA HIS A 164 8.76 -4.17 -9.04
C HIS A 164 10.27 -3.97 -9.25
N TRP A 165 11.13 -4.61 -8.44
CA TRP A 165 12.58 -4.57 -8.63
C TRP A 165 13.01 -5.12 -10.00
N ARG A 166 12.40 -6.21 -10.45
CA ARG A 166 12.69 -6.77 -11.78
C ARG A 166 12.35 -5.79 -12.89
N ARG A 167 11.23 -5.06 -12.79
CA ARG A 167 10.86 -4.01 -13.75
C ARG A 167 11.84 -2.84 -13.70
N TYR A 168 12.22 -2.41 -12.50
CA TYR A 168 13.19 -1.33 -12.29
C TYR A 168 14.54 -1.64 -12.93
N LEU A 169 15.09 -2.84 -12.67
CA LEU A 169 16.34 -3.30 -13.26
C LEU A 169 16.25 -3.49 -14.79
N SER A 170 15.04 -3.66 -15.33
CA SER A 170 14.79 -3.74 -16.77
C SER A 170 14.48 -2.38 -17.42
N ALA A 171 14.66 -1.26 -16.70
CA ALA A 171 14.34 0.10 -17.10
C ALA A 171 12.85 0.31 -17.50
N LYS A 172 11.94 -0.42 -16.83
CA LYS A 172 10.48 -0.36 -17.04
C LYS A 172 9.73 0.23 -15.84
N SER A 173 10.45 0.79 -14.88
CA SER A 173 9.94 1.40 -13.64
C SER A 173 10.84 2.57 -13.26
N ASP A 174 10.30 3.55 -12.53
CA ASP A 174 11.05 4.72 -12.07
C ASP A 174 11.30 4.70 -10.55
N VAL A 175 12.19 5.59 -10.09
CA VAL A 175 12.62 5.66 -8.69
C VAL A 175 11.46 6.01 -7.75
N VAL A 176 10.46 6.76 -8.23
CA VAL A 176 9.31 7.17 -7.42
C VAL A 176 8.44 5.95 -7.11
N GLU A 177 8.21 5.08 -8.09
CA GLU A 177 7.51 3.81 -7.89
C GLU A 177 8.22 2.93 -6.85
N MET A 178 9.55 2.76 -6.97
CA MET A 178 10.32 1.94 -6.03
C MET A 178 10.26 2.48 -4.59
N TRP A 179 10.37 3.80 -4.41
CA TRP A 179 10.22 4.39 -3.08
C TRP A 179 8.80 4.27 -2.53
N SER A 180 7.77 4.41 -3.38
CA SER A 180 6.40 4.17 -2.92
C SER A 180 6.23 2.75 -2.40
N HIS A 181 6.80 1.75 -3.07
CA HIS A 181 6.76 0.36 -2.62
C HIS A 181 7.45 0.12 -1.28
N VAL A 182 8.64 0.71 -1.08
CA VAL A 182 9.32 0.69 0.22
C VAL A 182 8.43 1.28 1.33
N PHE A 183 7.80 2.44 1.07
CA PHE A 183 6.91 3.06 2.06
C PHE A 183 5.59 2.29 2.26
N ILE A 184 5.07 1.61 1.24
CA ILE A 184 3.95 0.66 1.36
C ILE A 184 4.33 -0.44 2.34
N LEU A 185 5.48 -1.09 2.15
CA LEU A 185 5.92 -2.18 3.03
C LEU A 185 6.16 -1.70 4.47
N ILE A 186 6.79 -0.54 4.65
CA ILE A 186 7.02 0.06 5.97
C ILE A 186 5.70 0.42 6.66
N GLY A 187 4.81 1.13 5.96
CA GLY A 187 3.51 1.55 6.50
C GLY A 187 2.65 0.36 6.88
N HIS A 188 2.58 -0.66 6.02
CA HIS A 188 1.89 -1.92 6.28
C HIS A 188 2.50 -2.65 7.48
N GLY A 189 3.83 -2.75 7.54
CA GLY A 189 4.59 -3.31 8.66
C GLY A 189 4.24 -2.68 9.99
N ILE A 190 4.37 -1.36 10.08
CA ILE A 190 4.09 -0.59 11.31
C ILE A 190 2.63 -0.75 11.73
N MET A 191 1.70 -0.62 10.78
CA MET A 191 0.27 -0.73 11.05
C MET A 191 -0.08 -2.12 11.61
N MET A 192 0.33 -3.19 10.94
CA MET A 192 -0.02 -4.56 11.36
C MET A 192 0.70 -4.97 12.64
N ALA A 193 1.98 -4.64 12.80
CA ALA A 193 2.70 -4.92 14.03
C ALA A 193 2.09 -4.18 15.23
N GLY A 194 1.75 -2.90 15.05
CA GLY A 194 1.05 -2.11 16.07
C GLY A 194 -0.28 -2.73 16.46
N TRP A 195 -1.08 -3.15 15.48
CA TRP A 195 -2.38 -3.78 15.72
C TRP A 195 -2.25 -5.11 16.46
N TRP A 196 -1.31 -5.97 16.05
CA TRP A 196 -1.05 -7.25 16.70
C TRP A 196 -0.55 -7.10 18.14
N LEU A 197 0.35 -6.15 18.39
CA LEU A 197 0.81 -5.84 19.76
C LEU A 197 -0.33 -5.31 20.62
N TRP A 198 -1.21 -4.47 20.07
CA TRP A 198 -2.38 -3.99 20.78
C TRP A 198 -3.36 -5.12 21.11
N TYR A 199 -3.57 -6.06 20.18
CA TYR A 199 -4.38 -7.27 20.40
C TYR A 199 -3.79 -8.13 21.52
N TRP A 200 -2.49 -8.46 21.47
CA TRP A 200 -1.85 -9.31 22.48
C TRP A 200 -1.84 -8.69 23.87
N ARG A 201 -1.89 -7.35 23.96
CA ARG A 201 -2.09 -6.63 25.21
C ARG A 201 -3.55 -6.52 25.62
N GLY A 202 -4.45 -7.31 25.04
CA GLY A 202 -5.86 -7.35 25.42
C GLY A 202 -6.67 -6.15 24.95
N TYR A 203 -6.23 -5.44 23.90
CA TYR A 203 -6.97 -4.30 23.33
C TYR A 203 -7.38 -3.23 24.37
N HIS A 204 -6.44 -2.89 25.26
CA HIS A 204 -6.67 -1.84 26.27
C HIS A 204 -7.19 -0.53 25.63
N GLY A 205 -8.20 0.07 26.25
CA GLY A 205 -8.84 1.31 25.80
C GLY A 205 -9.95 1.14 24.75
N VAL A 206 -10.13 -0.05 24.16
CA VAL A 206 -11.19 -0.27 23.14
C VAL A 206 -12.59 -0.14 23.74
N ALA A 207 -12.84 -0.74 24.91
CA ALA A 207 -14.16 -0.73 25.56
C ALA A 207 -14.61 0.71 25.86
N GLU A 208 -13.71 1.50 26.45
CA GLU A 208 -13.94 2.88 26.85
C GLU A 208 -14.17 3.77 25.62
N THR A 209 -13.39 3.54 24.55
CA THR A 209 -13.57 4.27 23.29
C THR A 209 -14.92 3.97 22.65
N LEU A 210 -15.35 2.70 22.63
CA LEU A 210 -16.65 2.31 22.10
C LEU A 210 -17.81 2.89 22.92
N ALA A 211 -17.68 2.92 24.25
CA ALA A 211 -18.67 3.56 25.13
C ALA A 211 -18.79 5.06 24.84
N ALA A 212 -17.67 5.76 24.65
CA ALA A 212 -17.65 7.18 24.29
C ALA A 212 -18.29 7.46 22.93
N LEU A 213 -17.98 6.63 21.91
CA LEU A 213 -18.61 6.72 20.59
C LEU A 213 -20.13 6.53 20.67
N THR A 214 -20.58 5.54 21.44
CA THR A 214 -22.01 5.26 21.64
C THR A 214 -22.72 6.45 22.28
N LYS A 215 -22.12 7.05 23.32
CA LYS A 215 -22.66 8.27 23.98
C LYS A 215 -22.73 9.46 23.01
N ALA A 216 -21.71 9.66 22.17
CA ALA A 216 -21.70 10.73 21.19
C ALA A 216 -22.79 10.55 20.12
N MET A 217 -23.03 9.31 19.67
CA MET A 217 -24.06 9.00 18.69
C MET A 217 -25.48 9.13 19.23
N SER A 218 -25.70 8.95 20.54
CA SER A 218 -27.01 9.12 21.16
C SER A 218 -27.36 10.57 21.51
N GLY A 219 -26.49 11.54 21.16
CA GLY A 219 -26.71 12.96 21.45
C GLY A 219 -26.47 13.34 22.91
N GLY A 220 -25.85 12.46 23.70
CA GLY A 220 -25.49 12.78 25.08
C GLY A 220 -24.39 13.84 25.09
N THR A 221 -24.72 15.07 25.50
CA THR A 221 -23.70 16.08 25.81
C THR A 221 -22.74 15.54 26.89
N PRO A 222 -21.44 15.85 26.79
CA PRO A 222 -20.39 15.29 27.65
C PRO A 222 -20.67 15.47 29.14
#